data_AF-A0A7D9EX67-F1
#
_entry.id   AF-A0A7D9EX67-F1
#
_cell.length_a   1.000
_cell.length_b   1.000
_cell.length_c   1.000
_cell.angle_alpha   90.00
_cell.angle_beta   90.00
_cell.angle_gamma   90.00
#
_symmetry.space_group_name_H-M   'P 1'
#
loop_
_entity.id
_entity.type
_entity.pdbx_description
1 polymer ?
#
loop_
_entity_poly.entity_id
_entity_poly.type
_entity_poly.pdbx_seq_one_letter_code
_entity_poly.pdbx_strand_id
1 'polypeptide(L)'
;MEERRVIFLHCSTSNLSGTILSHCLDAIEEDGGLWPSRIRVDRGVENVLVCDAMVEAREEGRGSFIAGPSTHNQCIEQLWRDVFCCVLHYFYYVFYTMEDAGNLFLDNPTHVFTLHYVFLPRINQALHEYQRAFNEHGIRTANNWSPNQICGLMA
;
A
#
# COMPACT_ATOMS: atom_id res chain seq x y z
N MET A 1 13.19 -10.39 -12.67
CA MET A 1 12.26 -9.45 -12.01
C MET A 1 11.67 -10.21 -10.86
N GLU A 2 11.99 -9.78 -9.65
CA GLU A 2 11.58 -10.44 -8.42
C GLU A 2 10.30 -9.73 -7.99
N GLU A 3 9.14 -10.28 -8.35
CA GLU A 3 7.86 -9.71 -7.92
C GLU A 3 7.73 -9.96 -6.41
N ARG A 4 7.66 -8.86 -5.66
CA ARG A 4 7.70 -8.86 -4.20
C ARG A 4 6.29 -8.90 -3.67
N ARG A 5 6.05 -9.79 -2.70
CA ARG A 5 4.79 -9.87 -1.97
C ARG A 5 4.39 -8.49 -1.44
N VAL A 6 3.11 -8.15 -1.61
CA VAL A 6 2.53 -6.92 -1.09
C VAL A 6 1.95 -7.21 0.29
N ILE A 7 2.50 -6.58 1.33
CA ILE A 7 2.09 -6.81 2.73
C ILE A 7 0.77 -6.11 3.06
N PHE A 8 0.57 -4.87 2.58
CA PHE A 8 -0.71 -4.19 2.69
C PHE A 8 -0.93 -3.18 1.56
N LEU A 9 -2.19 -2.97 1.20
CA LEU A 9 -2.66 -1.85 0.38
C LEU A 9 -3.94 -1.31 1.00
N HIS A 10 -3.91 -0.08 1.50
CA HIS A 10 -5.06 0.53 2.17
C HIS A 10 -5.18 2.01 1.80
N CYS A 11 -6.40 2.44 1.49
CA CYS A 11 -6.77 3.82 1.26
C CYS A 11 -7.37 4.40 2.55
N SER A 12 -6.86 5.57 2.97
CA SER A 12 -7.32 6.29 4.15
C SER A 12 -7.52 7.77 3.84
N THR A 13 -8.37 8.43 4.63
CA THR A 13 -8.61 9.88 4.53
C THR A 13 -7.55 10.70 5.26
N SER A 14 -6.58 10.04 5.89
CA SER A 14 -5.50 10.65 6.69
C SER A 14 -4.16 10.07 6.25
N ASN A 15 -3.18 10.95 6.03
CA ASN A 15 -1.78 10.59 5.78
C ASN A 15 -0.90 10.73 7.03
N LEU A 16 -1.51 10.87 8.21
CA LEU A 16 -0.79 10.94 9.47
C LEU A 16 0.00 9.65 9.70
N SER A 17 1.20 9.79 10.25
CA SER A 17 2.08 8.66 10.51
C SER A 17 1.49 7.61 11.44
N GLY A 18 0.61 8.02 12.37
CA GLY A 18 -0.11 7.09 13.25
C GLY A 18 -1.09 6.19 12.50
N THR A 19 -1.76 6.72 11.49
CA THR A 19 -2.67 5.95 10.63
C THR A 19 -1.92 4.94 9.78
N ILE A 20 -0.75 5.33 9.25
CA ILE A 20 0.10 4.41 8.48
C ILE A 20 0.68 3.33 9.38
N LEU A 21 1.11 3.69 10.59
CA LEU A 21 1.58 2.72 11.57
C LEU A 21 0.49 1.70 11.91
N SER A 22 -0.76 2.12 12.17
CA SER A 22 -1.83 1.17 12.48
C SER A 22 -2.05 0.17 11.34
N HIS A 23 -2.14 0.64 10.10
CA HIS A 23 -2.28 -0.26 8.94
C HIS A 23 -1.08 -1.21 8.78
N CYS A 24 0.13 -0.74 9.08
CA CYS A 24 1.34 -1.57 9.03
C CYS A 24 1.30 -2.67 10.10
N LEU A 25 0.94 -2.34 11.34
CA LEU A 25 0.87 -3.28 12.45
C LEU A 25 -0.23 -4.33 12.22
N ASP A 26 -1.42 -3.91 11.79
CA ASP A 26 -2.53 -4.81 11.48
C ASP A 26 -2.09 -5.84 10.43
N ALA A 27 -1.41 -5.40 9.37
CA ALA A 27 -0.92 -6.29 8.31
C ALA A 27 0.19 -7.22 8.77
N ILE A 28 1.08 -6.78 9.67
CA ILE A 28 2.11 -7.64 10.27
C ILE A 28 1.47 -8.70 11.16
N GLU A 29 0.44 -8.35 11.93
CA GLU A 29 -0.30 -9.30 12.76
C GLU A 29 -1.04 -10.34 11.92
N GLU A 30 -1.72 -9.90 10.85
CA GLU A 30 -2.37 -10.79 9.87
C GLU A 30 -1.36 -11.73 9.18
N ASP A 31 -0.12 -11.28 8.99
CA ASP A 31 0.99 -12.09 8.45
C ASP A 31 1.71 -12.94 9.51
N GLY A 32 1.08 -13.20 10.65
CA GLY A 32 1.63 -14.07 11.70
C GLY A 32 2.77 -13.43 12.50
N GLY A 33 2.84 -12.10 12.54
CA GLY A 33 3.88 -11.36 13.25
C GLY A 33 5.21 -11.27 12.49
N LEU A 34 5.19 -11.51 11.18
CA LEU A 34 6.39 -11.49 10.34
C LEU A 34 6.81 -10.05 10.00
N TRP A 35 7.72 -9.52 10.81
CA TRP A 35 8.33 -8.22 10.54
C TRP A 35 9.22 -8.28 9.29
N PRO A 36 9.27 -7.23 8.45
CA PRO A 36 10.29 -7.12 7.42
C PRO A 36 11.71 -7.12 8.03
N SER A 37 12.71 -7.61 7.30
CA SER A 37 14.11 -7.48 7.75
C SER A 37 14.61 -6.05 7.66
N ARG A 38 14.14 -5.30 6.66
CA ARG A 38 14.52 -3.92 6.39
C ARG A 38 13.46 -3.29 5.50
N ILE A 39 13.08 -2.04 5.77
CA ILE A 39 12.19 -1.27 4.89
C ILE A 39 12.95 -0.18 4.15
N ARG A 40 12.39 0.28 3.03
CA ARG A 40 12.87 1.47 2.31
C ARG A 40 11.75 2.49 2.32
N VAL A 41 12.08 3.71 2.72
CA VAL A 41 11.16 4.85 2.76
C VAL A 41 11.79 6.03 2.03
N ASP A 42 10.96 6.91 1.51
CA ASP A 42 11.41 8.23 1.11
C ASP A 42 11.64 9.12 2.34
N ARG A 43 12.03 10.38 2.12
CA ARG A 43 12.28 11.35 3.20
C ARG A 43 10.99 12.07 3.64
N GLY A 44 9.86 11.35 3.66
CA GLY A 44 8.57 11.85 4.12
C GLY A 44 8.40 11.75 5.64
N VAL A 45 7.43 12.51 6.17
CA VAL A 45 7.06 12.44 7.60
C VAL A 45 6.03 11.35 7.88
N GLU A 46 5.35 10.89 6.83
CA GLU A 46 4.27 9.91 6.94
C GLU A 46 4.75 8.53 7.45
N ASN A 47 6.01 8.17 7.20
CA ASN A 47 6.56 6.85 7.55
C ASN A 47 7.38 6.85 8.84
N VAL A 48 7.51 7.99 9.54
CA VAL A 48 8.39 8.13 10.71
C VAL A 48 8.07 7.09 11.79
N LEU A 49 6.80 6.94 12.16
CA LEU A 49 6.39 5.99 13.19
C LEU A 49 6.57 4.52 12.77
N VAL A 50 6.50 4.21 11.47
CA VAL A 50 6.82 2.87 10.97
C VAL A 50 8.32 2.59 11.08
N CYS A 51 9.16 3.59 10.80
CA CYS A 51 10.61 3.47 10.99
C CYS A 51 10.97 3.24 12.46
N ASP A 52 10.33 3.96 13.38
CA ASP A 52 10.55 3.79 14.82
C ASP A 52 10.14 2.38 15.27
N ALA A 53 8.96 1.91 14.87
CA ALA A 53 8.48 0.56 15.17
C ALA A 53 9.41 -0.53 14.60
N MET A 54 9.96 -0.33 13.39
CA MET A 54 10.95 -1.24 12.80
C MET A 54 12.26 -1.29 13.58
N VAL A 55 12.71 -0.18 14.16
CA VAL A 55 13.91 -0.16 15.02
C VAL A 55 13.64 -0.89 16.32
N GLU A 56 12.48 -0.67 16.93
CA GLU A 56 12.05 -1.37 18.16
C GLU A 56 11.96 -2.89 17.94
N ALA A 57 11.33 -3.33 16.85
CA ALA A 57 11.13 -4.75 16.57
C ALA A 57 12.39 -5.50 16.10
N ARG A 58 13.39 -4.80 15.52
CA ARG A 58 14.57 -5.42 14.87
C ARG A 58 15.92 -5.03 15.48
N GLU A 59 15.90 -4.32 16.60
CA GLU A 59 17.06 -3.80 17.35
C GLU A 59 17.72 -2.54 16.74
N GLU A 60 18.22 -1.69 17.64
CA GLU A 60 18.90 -0.44 17.31
C GLU A 60 20.26 -0.70 16.62
N GLY A 61 20.62 0.13 15.64
CA GLY A 61 21.91 0.03 14.95
C GLY A 61 22.01 -1.03 13.85
N ARG A 62 20.97 -1.86 13.63
CA ARG A 62 20.93 -2.86 12.53
C ARG A 62 20.80 -2.24 11.12
N GLY A 63 20.33 -0.99 11.06
CA GLY A 63 19.91 -0.35 9.81
C GLY A 63 18.60 -0.95 9.29
N SER A 64 17.58 -0.98 10.14
CA SER A 64 16.24 -1.55 9.88
C SER A 64 15.43 -0.78 8.85
N PHE A 65 15.86 0.43 8.48
CA PHE A 65 15.30 1.17 7.35
C PHE A 65 16.39 1.90 6.55
N ILE A 66 16.08 2.17 5.28
CA ILE A 66 16.88 3.03 4.40
C ILE A 66 16.01 4.20 3.96
N ALA A 67 16.40 5.42 4.34
CA ALA A 67 15.83 6.65 3.78
C ALA A 67 16.68 7.11 2.60
N GLY A 68 16.08 7.25 1.42
CA GLY A 68 16.83 7.62 0.21
C GLY A 68 16.02 8.43 -0.79
N PRO A 69 16.67 8.92 -1.87
CA PRO A 69 15.98 9.61 -2.95
C PRO A 69 14.90 8.72 -3.59
N SER A 70 13.84 9.35 -4.07
CA SER A 70 12.73 8.70 -4.77
C SER A 70 13.16 7.99 -6.06
N THR A 71 14.27 8.40 -6.69
CA THR A 71 14.79 7.80 -7.94
C THR A 71 15.10 6.30 -7.85
N HIS A 72 15.26 5.77 -6.64
CA HIS A 72 15.53 4.35 -6.37
C HIS A 72 14.27 3.59 -5.89
N ASN A 73 13.10 4.23 -5.88
CA ASN A 73 11.83 3.65 -5.47
C ASN A 73 11.09 2.97 -6.65
N GLN A 74 11.83 2.51 -7.66
CA GLN A 74 11.28 1.93 -8.90
C GLN A 74 10.27 0.81 -8.66
N CYS A 75 10.48 -0.04 -7.64
CA CYS A 75 9.57 -1.15 -7.34
C CYS A 75 8.21 -0.66 -6.85
N ILE A 76 8.18 0.33 -5.96
CA ILE A 76 6.93 0.88 -5.45
C ILE A 76 6.26 1.75 -6.51
N GLU A 77 7.02 2.47 -7.35
CA GLU A 77 6.49 3.18 -8.51
C GLU A 77 5.83 2.24 -9.52
N GLN A 78 6.42 1.09 -9.80
CA GLN A 78 5.82 0.08 -10.67
C GLN A 78 4.54 -0.49 -10.07
N LEU A 79 4.56 -0.89 -8.79
CA LEU A 79 3.36 -1.36 -8.10
C LEU A 79 2.24 -0.31 -8.13
N TRP A 80 2.57 0.97 -7.91
CA TRP A 80 1.60 2.06 -7.98
C TRP A 80 0.98 2.21 -9.38
N ARG A 81 1.76 2.03 -10.45
CA ARG A 81 1.22 2.04 -11.82
C ARG A 81 0.23 0.90 -12.02
N ASP A 82 0.56 -0.29 -11.54
CA ASP A 82 -0.29 -1.48 -11.70
C ASP A 82 -1.59 -1.34 -10.86
N VAL A 83 -1.48 -0.90 -9.61
CA VAL A 83 -2.63 -0.58 -8.75
C VAL A 83 -3.52 0.48 -9.38
N PHE A 84 -2.92 1.53 -9.96
CA PHE A 84 -3.68 2.56 -10.64
C PHE A 84 -4.44 1.99 -11.84
N CYS A 85 -3.75 1.28 -12.74
CA CYS A 85 -4.38 0.74 -13.95
C CYS A 85 -5.47 -0.28 -13.65
N CYS A 86 -5.24 -1.16 -12.68
CA CYS A 86 -6.14 -2.28 -12.38
C CYS A 86 -7.28 -1.90 -11.44
N VAL A 87 -7.08 -0.92 -10.55
CA VAL A 87 -8.06 -0.59 -9.48
C VAL A 87 -8.48 0.87 -9.56
N LEU A 88 -7.55 1.81 -9.41
CA LEU A 88 -7.90 3.21 -9.15
C LEU A 88 -8.41 3.95 -10.39
N HIS A 89 -8.04 3.51 -11.59
CA HIS A 89 -8.43 4.16 -12.85
C HIS A 89 -9.95 4.24 -13.01
N TYR A 90 -10.68 3.21 -12.60
CA TYR A 90 -12.14 3.20 -12.62
C TYR A 90 -12.72 4.30 -11.73
N PHE A 91 -12.29 4.35 -10.46
CA PHE A 91 -12.78 5.35 -9.50
C PHE A 91 -12.38 6.76 -9.91
N TYR A 92 -11.15 6.93 -10.41
CA TYR A 92 -10.66 8.19 -10.95
C TYR A 92 -11.60 8.74 -12.04
N TYR A 93 -11.97 7.91 -13.01
CA TYR A 93 -12.88 8.33 -14.08
C TYR A 93 -14.30 8.63 -13.57
N VAL A 94 -14.81 7.81 -12.64
CA VAL A 94 -16.11 8.07 -11.99
C VAL A 94 -16.11 9.44 -11.31
N PHE A 95 -15.08 9.78 -10.53
CA PHE A 95 -15.02 11.07 -9.85
C PHE A 95 -14.89 12.23 -10.84
N TYR A 96 -14.03 12.08 -11.85
CA TYR A 96 -13.86 13.10 -12.87
C TYR A 96 -15.16 13.38 -13.63
N THR A 97 -15.89 12.33 -14.02
CA THR A 97 -17.21 12.51 -14.67
C THR A 97 -18.26 13.15 -13.75
N MET A 98 -18.19 12.91 -12.43
CA MET A 98 -19.06 13.58 -11.47
C MET A 98 -18.72 15.07 -11.33
N GLU A 99 -17.44 15.45 -11.36
CA GLU A 99 -17.01 16.86 -11.36
C GLU A 99 -17.46 17.56 -12.64
N ASP A 100 -17.20 16.97 -13.81
CA ASP A 100 -17.58 17.51 -15.11
C ASP A 100 -19.10 17.70 -15.25
N ALA A 101 -19.89 16.78 -14.67
CA ALA A 101 -21.35 16.87 -14.65
C ALA A 101 -21.90 17.89 -13.63
N GLY A 102 -21.05 18.48 -12.78
CA GLY A 102 -21.47 19.38 -11.70
C GLY A 102 -22.12 18.67 -10.50
N ASN A 103 -21.88 17.36 -10.34
CA ASN A 103 -22.41 16.54 -9.24
C ASN A 103 -21.42 16.46 -8.06
N LEU A 104 -20.13 16.71 -8.28
CA LEU A 104 -19.09 16.70 -7.26
C LEU A 104 -18.41 18.08 -7.17
N PHE A 105 -18.35 18.65 -5.97
CA PHE A 105 -17.68 19.91 -5.68
C PHE A 105 -16.70 19.67 -4.52
N LEU A 106 -15.39 19.77 -4.77
CA LEU A 106 -14.35 19.47 -3.79
C LEU A 106 -14.25 20.48 -2.64
N ASP A 107 -14.75 21.70 -2.86
CA ASP A 107 -14.87 22.74 -1.83
C ASP A 107 -16.09 22.52 -0.92
N ASN A 108 -17.01 21.63 -1.29
CA ASN A 108 -18.16 21.28 -0.47
C ASN A 108 -17.83 20.10 0.46
N PRO A 109 -17.73 20.32 1.79
CA PRO A 109 -17.36 19.27 2.74
C PRO A 109 -18.38 18.13 2.80
N THR A 110 -19.67 18.39 2.52
CA THR A 110 -20.69 17.33 2.45
C THR A 110 -20.46 16.42 1.26
N HIS A 111 -20.02 16.97 0.12
CA HIS A 111 -19.71 16.16 -1.07
C HIS A 111 -18.47 15.29 -0.82
N VAL A 112 -17.40 15.87 -0.25
CA VAL A 112 -16.19 15.12 0.12
C VAL A 112 -16.50 14.01 1.14
N PHE A 113 -17.29 14.31 2.17
CA PHE A 113 -17.74 13.31 3.14
C PHE A 113 -18.54 12.19 2.47
N THR A 114 -19.49 12.53 1.60
CA THR A 114 -20.31 11.55 0.87
C THR A 114 -19.45 10.66 -0.02
N LEU A 115 -18.45 11.24 -0.69
CA LEU A 115 -17.51 10.51 -1.52
C LEU A 115 -16.71 9.52 -0.68
N HIS A 116 -16.16 9.93 0.47
CA HIS A 116 -15.47 9.02 1.37
C HIS A 116 -16.41 7.92 1.89
N TYR A 117 -17.61 8.27 2.35
CA TYR A 117 -18.56 7.32 2.91
C TYR A 117 -18.97 6.24 1.89
N VAL A 118 -19.21 6.64 0.64
CA VAL A 118 -19.63 5.72 -0.43
C VAL A 118 -18.44 4.96 -1.00
N PHE A 119 -17.37 5.64 -1.40
CA PHE A 119 -16.34 5.02 -2.23
C PHE A 119 -15.17 4.45 -1.44
N LEU A 120 -14.84 4.95 -0.25
CA LEU A 120 -13.70 4.44 0.51
C LEU A 120 -13.80 2.94 0.83
N PRO A 121 -14.95 2.39 1.29
CA PRO A 121 -15.07 0.95 1.50
C PRO A 121 -14.93 0.13 0.21
N ARG A 122 -15.43 0.68 -0.91
CA ARG A 122 -15.38 0.02 -2.23
C ARG A 122 -13.97 -0.01 -2.81
N ILE A 123 -13.24 1.10 -2.65
CA ILE A 123 -11.82 1.20 -3.03
C ILE A 123 -11.01 0.22 -2.20
N ASN A 124 -11.19 0.19 -0.87
CA ASN A 124 -10.47 -0.73 0.00
C ASN A 124 -10.76 -2.20 -0.28
N GLN A 125 -12.01 -2.55 -0.60
CA GLN A 125 -12.35 -3.90 -1.06
C GLN A 125 -11.61 -4.26 -2.36
N ALA A 126 -11.61 -3.37 -3.35
CA ALA A 126 -10.95 -3.62 -4.62
C ALA A 126 -9.42 -3.70 -4.48
N LEU A 127 -8.82 -2.88 -3.60
CA LEU A 127 -7.39 -2.95 -3.25
C LEU A 127 -7.05 -4.29 -2.58
N HIS A 128 -7.88 -4.76 -1.65
CA HIS A 128 -7.69 -6.04 -1.00
C HIS A 128 -7.80 -7.22 -1.99
N GLU A 129 -8.80 -7.19 -2.90
CA GLU A 129 -8.93 -8.20 -3.95
C GLU A 129 -7.73 -8.21 -4.90
N TYR A 130 -7.23 -7.03 -5.28
CA TYR A 130 -6.01 -6.87 -6.07
C TYR A 130 -4.80 -7.43 -5.33
N GLN A 131 -4.60 -7.07 -4.06
CA GLN A 131 -3.50 -7.56 -3.24
C GLN A 131 -3.49 -9.09 -3.16
N ARG A 132 -4.65 -9.71 -2.92
CA ARG A 132 -4.77 -11.17 -2.87
C ARG A 132 -4.40 -11.80 -4.21
N ALA A 133 -4.99 -11.32 -5.31
CA ALA A 133 -4.67 -11.82 -6.65
C ALA A 133 -3.18 -11.64 -6.98
N PHE A 134 -2.60 -10.49 -6.64
CA PHE A 134 -1.19 -10.20 -6.81
C PHE A 134 -0.30 -11.11 -5.95
N ASN A 135 -0.70 -11.49 -4.74
CA ASN A 135 0.12 -12.36 -3.90
C ASN A 135 -0.02 -13.85 -4.23
N GLU A 136 -1.10 -14.24 -4.93
CA GLU A 136 -1.41 -15.63 -5.29
C GLU A 136 -1.04 -16.00 -6.73
N HIS A 137 -0.87 -15.02 -7.64
CA HIS A 137 -0.57 -15.32 -9.03
C HIS A 137 0.83 -15.95 -9.22
N GLY A 138 0.90 -16.94 -10.11
CA GLY A 138 2.15 -17.62 -10.43
C GLY A 138 3.06 -16.76 -11.31
N ILE A 139 4.32 -16.59 -10.88
CA ILE A 139 5.31 -15.81 -11.62
C ILE A 139 5.99 -16.74 -12.62
N ARG A 140 5.81 -16.47 -13.92
CA ARG A 140 6.34 -17.32 -15.00
C ARG A 140 7.86 -17.52 -14.92
N THR A 141 8.59 -16.52 -14.44
CA THR A 141 10.06 -16.58 -14.29
C THR A 141 10.53 -17.21 -12.99
N ALA A 142 9.64 -17.51 -12.05
CA ALA A 142 9.96 -18.10 -10.75
C ALA A 142 9.30 -19.47 -10.58
N ASN A 143 9.47 -20.37 -11.55
CA ASN A 143 8.86 -21.71 -11.55
C ASN A 143 7.33 -21.71 -11.34
N ASN A 144 6.65 -20.64 -11.75
CA ASN A 144 5.21 -20.43 -11.53
C ASN A 144 4.82 -20.37 -10.04
N TRP A 145 5.78 -20.10 -9.15
CA TRP A 145 5.52 -19.84 -7.74
C TRP A 145 4.92 -18.45 -7.55
N SER A 146 4.01 -18.33 -6.60
CA SER A 146 3.43 -17.05 -6.22
C SER A 146 4.34 -16.27 -5.27
N PRO A 147 4.16 -14.94 -5.16
CA PRO A 147 4.87 -14.15 -4.16
C PRO A 147 4.76 -14.71 -2.73
N ASN A 148 3.58 -15.25 -2.35
CA ASN A 148 3.40 -15.92 -1.06
C ASN A 148 4.30 -17.15 -0.92
N GLN A 149 4.41 -17.99 -1.96
CA GLN A 149 5.25 -19.19 -1.93
C GLN A 149 6.74 -18.85 -1.86
N ILE A 150 7.19 -17.85 -2.61
CA ILE A 150 8.59 -17.40 -2.57
C ILE A 150 8.93 -16.86 -1.19
N CYS A 151 8.05 -16.05 -0.60
CA CYS A 151 8.27 -15.46 0.72
C CYS A 151 8.25 -16.50 1.84
N GLY A 152 7.33 -17.47 1.79
CA GLY A 152 7.23 -18.54 2.79
C GLY A 152 8.40 -19.55 2.75
N LEU A 153 9.13 -19.63 1.63
CA LEU A 153 10.35 -20.45 1.52
C LEU A 153 11.60 -19.75 2.08
N MET A 154 11.53 -18.44 2.33
CA MET A 154 12.63 -17.63 2.88
C MET A 154 12.47 -17.28 4.37
N ALA A 155 11.34 -17.66 4.99
CA ALA A 155 11.06 -17.52 6.42
C ALA A 155 11.53 -18.77 7.18
#